data_AF-A0A353R9I6-F1
#
_entry.id   AF-A0A353R9I6-F1
#
_cell.length_a   1.000
_cell.length_b   1.000
_cell.length_c   1.000
_cell.angle_alpha   90.00
_cell.angle_beta   90.00
_cell.angle_gamma   90.00
#
_symmetry.space_group_name_H-M   'P 1'
#
loop_
_entity.id
_entity.type
_entity.pdbx_description
1 polymer ?
#
loop_
_entity_poly.entity_id
_entity_poly.type
_entity_poly.pdbx_seq_one_letter_code
_entity_poly.pdbx_strand_id
1 'polypeptide(L)'
;MNKLYFFTLFFLLTGVSTLLQAQETDTRTASRIRLREHVYNLASDSLTGRLLGTEGNLIAGEYIAGCFADAGLDEYNGTSYFHYFDVKIPSVVPDIPIAVIEGCNVIGILPGTHPVLKNEFVVIGAHYDHLGLAAGRIADGDSIYNGADDNASGTALLIELAGLLKEQGGLSRTVVFAAFDGEEQGLLGSEQFLIDSLFPQDRIRAMISLDMVGYY
;
A
#
# COMPACT_ATOMS: atom_id res chain seq x y z
N MET A 1 30.65 6.88 54.21
CA MET A 1 29.70 7.67 53.38
C MET A 1 29.76 7.14 51.96
N ASN A 2 28.91 6.20 51.54
CA ASN A 2 28.80 5.76 50.12
C ASN A 2 27.58 4.85 49.80
N LYS A 3 26.55 4.77 50.65
CA LYS A 3 25.40 3.86 50.42
C LYS A 3 24.13 4.56 49.90
N LEU A 4 24.11 5.88 49.78
CA LEU A 4 22.89 6.64 49.47
C LEU A 4 22.67 6.93 47.97
N TYR A 5 23.68 6.75 47.11
CA TYR A 5 23.56 7.02 45.67
C TYR A 5 23.02 5.84 44.84
N PHE A 6 23.06 4.61 45.37
CA PHE A 6 22.68 3.41 44.61
C PHE A 6 21.16 3.20 44.53
N PHE A 7 20.41 3.66 45.55
CA PHE A 7 18.95 3.50 45.60
C PHE A 7 18.20 4.48 44.69
N THR A 8 18.74 5.69 44.51
CA THR A 8 18.13 6.72 43.66
C THR A 8 18.33 6.44 42.16
N LEU A 9 19.45 5.80 41.78
CA LEU A 9 19.72 5.41 40.40
C LEU A 9 18.81 4.26 39.93
N PHE A 10 18.49 3.32 40.83
CA PHE A 10 17.60 2.18 40.54
C PHE A 10 16.15 2.62 40.29
N PHE A 11 15.63 3.59 41.06
CA PHE A 11 14.28 4.14 40.87
C PHE A 11 14.15 4.97 39.57
N LEU A 12 15.20 5.70 39.17
CA LEU A 12 15.23 6.41 37.89
C LEU A 12 15.23 5.45 36.70
N LEU A 13 16.00 4.35 36.77
CA LEU A 13 16.06 3.33 35.73
C LEU A 13 14.71 2.61 35.53
N THR A 14 14.02 2.22 36.62
CA THR A 14 12.71 1.58 36.51
C THR A 14 11.62 2.51 35.96
N GLY A 15 11.65 3.80 36.35
CA GLY A 15 10.68 4.79 35.86
C GLY A 15 10.82 5.09 34.36
N VAL A 16 12.05 5.14 33.86
CA VAL A 16 12.34 5.33 32.43
C VAL A 16 11.89 4.11 31.62
N SER A 17 12.12 2.89 32.09
CA SER A 17 11.66 1.67 31.42
C SER A 17 10.13 1.58 31.33
N THR A 18 9.40 1.94 32.38
CA THR A 18 7.93 1.94 32.36
C THR A 18 7.34 2.99 31.42
N LEU A 19 7.96 4.16 31.31
CA LEU A 19 7.51 5.22 30.39
C LEU A 19 7.78 4.85 28.93
N LEU A 20 8.95 4.27 28.63
CA LEU A 20 9.26 3.74 27.31
C LEU A 20 8.28 2.64 26.90
N GLN A 21 7.98 1.70 27.80
CA GLN A 21 7.05 0.61 27.53
C GLN A 21 5.60 1.11 27.33
N ALA A 22 5.17 2.13 28.09
CA ALA A 22 3.87 2.76 27.90
C ALA A 22 3.77 3.48 26.54
N GLN A 23 4.81 4.23 26.15
CA GLN A 23 4.88 4.93 24.87
C GLN A 23 4.92 3.97 23.66
N GLU A 24 5.67 2.86 23.76
CA GLU A 24 5.66 1.80 22.73
C GLU A 24 4.28 1.15 22.61
N THR A 25 3.63 0.88 23.74
CA THR A 25 2.29 0.24 23.78
C THR A 25 1.23 1.15 23.12
N ASP A 26 1.28 2.45 23.39
CA ASP A 26 0.39 3.44 22.81
C ASP A 26 0.60 3.56 21.29
N THR A 27 1.86 3.65 20.86
CA THR A 27 2.23 3.73 19.42
C THR A 27 1.82 2.49 18.66
N ARG A 28 2.02 1.30 19.23
CA ARG A 28 1.60 0.02 18.64
C ARG A 28 0.09 -0.08 18.53
N THR A 29 -0.63 0.41 19.54
CA THR A 29 -2.09 0.43 19.55
C THR A 29 -2.62 1.38 18.49
N ALA A 30 -2.09 2.59 18.40
CA ALA A 30 -2.45 3.56 17.37
C ALA A 30 -2.20 3.02 15.95
N SER A 31 -1.05 2.38 15.72
CA SER A 31 -0.72 1.78 14.41
C SER A 31 -1.68 0.65 14.04
N ARG A 32 -2.08 -0.19 15.02
CA ARG A 32 -3.09 -1.23 14.78
C ARG A 32 -4.47 -0.66 14.47
N ILE A 33 -4.83 0.48 15.06
CA ILE A 33 -6.09 1.17 14.77
C ILE A 33 -6.07 1.65 13.32
N ARG A 34 -5.04 2.40 12.91
CA ARG A 34 -4.94 2.93 11.54
C ARG A 34 -4.89 1.83 10.48
N LEU A 35 -4.10 0.77 10.71
CA LEU A 35 -4.09 -0.41 9.82
C LEU A 35 -5.48 -1.00 9.64
N ARG A 36 -6.26 -1.15 10.73
CA ARG A 36 -7.64 -1.67 10.66
C ARG A 36 -8.57 -0.71 9.94
N GLU A 37 -8.42 0.60 10.12
CA GLU A 37 -9.22 1.61 9.42
C GLU A 37 -8.99 1.54 7.91
N HIS A 38 -7.74 1.44 7.45
CA HIS A 38 -7.43 1.24 6.04
C HIS A 38 -8.06 -0.05 5.48
N VAL A 39 -7.91 -1.17 6.19
CA VAL A 39 -8.52 -2.44 5.78
C VAL A 39 -10.03 -2.33 5.70
N TYR A 40 -10.71 -1.74 6.70
CA TYR A 40 -12.16 -1.60 6.67
C TYR A 40 -12.67 -0.68 5.57
N ASN A 41 -11.94 0.41 5.26
CA ASN A 41 -12.29 1.28 4.15
C ASN A 41 -12.15 0.55 2.81
N LEU A 42 -10.98 -0.04 2.57
CA LEU A 42 -10.66 -0.73 1.33
C LEU A 42 -11.56 -1.96 1.12
N ALA A 43 -11.83 -2.73 2.17
CA ALA A 43 -12.68 -3.92 2.12
C ALA A 43 -14.17 -3.63 2.38
N SER A 44 -14.61 -2.37 2.29
CA SER A 44 -16.02 -2.03 2.52
C SER A 44 -16.93 -2.50 1.38
N ASP A 45 -18.16 -2.86 1.71
CA ASP A 45 -19.19 -3.24 0.73
C ASP A 45 -19.46 -2.13 -0.31
N SER A 46 -19.27 -0.86 0.08
CA SER A 46 -19.41 0.28 -0.83
C SER A 46 -18.43 0.28 -2.00
N LEU A 47 -17.31 -0.43 -1.88
CA LEU A 47 -16.33 -0.58 -2.97
C LEU A 47 -16.58 -1.82 -3.83
N THR A 48 -17.63 -2.60 -3.51
CA THR A 48 -18.15 -3.70 -4.36
C THR A 48 -17.07 -4.69 -4.83
N GLY A 49 -16.05 -4.92 -4.00
CA GLY A 49 -14.94 -5.83 -4.27
C GLY A 49 -13.89 -5.35 -5.27
N ARG A 50 -13.84 -4.03 -5.57
CA ARG A 50 -12.73 -3.34 -6.25
C ARG A 50 -12.25 -4.00 -7.54
N LEU A 51 -13.14 -4.60 -8.32
CA LEU A 51 -12.79 -5.16 -9.62
C LEU A 51 -12.27 -4.07 -10.55
N LEU A 52 -11.18 -4.36 -11.26
CA LEU A 52 -10.61 -3.50 -12.29
C LEU A 52 -11.68 -2.87 -13.18
N GLY A 53 -11.60 -1.55 -13.36
CA GLY A 53 -12.53 -0.77 -14.19
C GLY A 53 -13.91 -0.50 -13.56
N THR A 54 -14.15 -0.90 -12.31
CA THR A 54 -15.38 -0.55 -11.57
C THR A 54 -15.24 0.76 -10.81
N GLU A 55 -16.36 1.41 -10.47
CA GLU A 55 -16.39 2.62 -9.65
C GLU A 55 -15.73 2.40 -8.28
N GLY A 56 -15.96 1.25 -7.64
CA GLY A 56 -15.33 0.92 -6.36
C GLY A 56 -13.80 0.77 -6.44
N ASN A 57 -13.27 0.31 -7.58
CA ASN A 57 -11.82 0.29 -7.82
C ASN A 57 -11.26 1.72 -7.96
N LEU A 58 -11.93 2.59 -8.72
CA LEU A 58 -11.52 3.99 -8.88
C LEU A 58 -11.50 4.74 -7.55
N ILE A 59 -12.56 4.58 -6.73
CA ILE A 59 -12.63 5.18 -5.39
C ILE A 59 -11.52 4.64 -4.48
N ALA A 60 -11.18 3.35 -4.57
CA ALA A 60 -10.06 2.78 -3.82
C ALA A 60 -8.73 3.41 -4.24
N GLY A 61 -8.50 3.59 -5.54
CA GLY A 61 -7.32 4.27 -6.07
C GLY A 61 -7.20 5.72 -5.57
N GLU A 62 -8.30 6.48 -5.61
CA GLU A 62 -8.36 7.85 -5.08
C GLU A 62 -8.07 7.91 -3.58
N TYR A 63 -8.62 6.98 -2.81
CA TYR A 63 -8.34 6.85 -1.39
C TYR A 63 -6.86 6.64 -1.10
N ILE A 64 -6.20 5.73 -1.83
CA ILE A 64 -4.77 5.44 -1.68
C ILE A 64 -3.93 6.66 -2.06
N ALA A 65 -4.26 7.33 -3.18
CA ALA A 65 -3.57 8.53 -3.62
C ALA A 65 -3.68 9.66 -2.58
N GLY A 66 -4.86 9.83 -1.98
CA GLY A 66 -5.07 10.76 -0.86
C GLY A 66 -4.20 10.42 0.35
N CYS A 67 -4.12 9.14 0.72
CA CYS A 67 -3.24 8.71 1.81
C CYS A 67 -1.76 8.97 1.53
N PHE A 68 -1.30 8.76 0.28
CA PHE A 68 0.07 9.09 -0.13
C PHE A 68 0.35 10.59 -0.11
N ALA A 69 -0.63 11.42 -0.51
CA ALA A 69 -0.54 12.86 -0.42
C ALA A 69 -0.48 13.36 1.04
N ASP A 70 -1.33 12.82 1.91
CA ASP A 70 -1.34 13.14 3.34
C ASP A 70 -0.04 12.71 4.03
N ALA A 71 0.55 11.58 3.60
CA ALA A 71 1.88 11.13 4.02
C ALA A 71 3.02 12.01 3.46
N GLY A 72 2.74 12.95 2.55
CA GLY A 72 3.72 13.85 1.97
C GLY A 72 4.71 13.17 1.03
N LEU A 73 4.28 12.12 0.32
CA LEU A 73 5.06 11.54 -0.78
C LEU A 73 5.09 12.49 -1.99
N ASP A 74 6.08 12.29 -2.86
CA ASP A 74 6.12 12.94 -4.16
C ASP A 74 5.26 12.14 -5.15
N GLU A 75 4.59 12.85 -6.05
CA GLU A 75 3.77 12.29 -7.12
C GLU A 75 4.60 11.53 -8.16
N TYR A 76 4.06 10.46 -8.73
CA TYR A 76 4.73 9.57 -9.69
C TYR A 76 5.43 10.31 -10.84
N ASN A 77 4.70 11.19 -11.51
CA ASN A 77 5.18 11.94 -12.68
C ASN A 77 5.33 13.45 -12.39
N GLY A 78 5.30 13.83 -11.11
CA GLY A 78 5.35 15.22 -10.65
C GLY A 78 4.05 16.03 -10.85
N THR A 79 2.98 15.40 -11.34
CA THR A 79 1.64 16.02 -11.44
C THR A 79 0.49 15.14 -10.94
N SER A 80 0.75 13.85 -10.72
CA SER A 80 -0.25 12.86 -10.35
C SER A 80 0.41 11.62 -9.74
N TYR A 81 -0.29 10.95 -8.83
CA TYR A 81 0.05 9.62 -8.32
C TYR A 81 -0.34 8.49 -9.30
N PHE A 82 -1.17 8.79 -10.29
CA PHE A 82 -1.79 7.79 -11.15
C PHE A 82 -0.92 7.42 -12.35
N HIS A 83 -0.73 6.12 -12.54
CA HIS A 83 -0.09 5.51 -13.71
C HIS A 83 -1.12 4.65 -14.44
N TYR A 84 -1.76 5.25 -15.44
CA TYR A 84 -2.81 4.64 -16.25
C TYR A 84 -2.25 3.71 -17.32
N PHE A 85 -3.00 2.65 -17.64
CA PHE A 85 -2.66 1.72 -18.71
C PHE A 85 -3.92 1.09 -19.32
N ASP A 86 -3.81 0.73 -20.60
CA ASP A 86 -4.91 0.08 -21.34
C ASP A 86 -4.86 -1.45 -21.17
N VAL A 87 -5.96 -2.03 -20.69
CA VAL A 87 -6.20 -3.48 -20.66
C VAL A 87 -7.09 -3.87 -21.82
N LYS A 88 -6.53 -4.64 -22.76
CA LYS A 88 -7.25 -5.14 -23.93
C LYS A 88 -7.89 -6.48 -23.61
N ILE A 89 -9.21 -6.53 -23.64
CA ILE A 89 -9.98 -7.77 -23.47
C ILE A 89 -10.31 -8.33 -24.87
N PRO A 90 -9.74 -9.49 -25.25
CA PRO A 90 -10.04 -10.11 -26.53
C PRO A 90 -11.52 -10.48 -26.60
N SER A 91 -12.17 -10.17 -27.72
CA SER A 91 -13.50 -10.70 -27.98
C SER A 91 -13.41 -12.20 -28.29
N VAL A 92 -14.26 -12.99 -27.65
CA VAL A 92 -14.47 -14.41 -27.99
C VAL A 92 -15.36 -14.61 -29.21
N VAL A 93 -15.96 -13.53 -29.72
CA VAL A 93 -16.81 -13.52 -30.91
C VAL A 93 -16.04 -12.88 -32.08
N PRO A 94 -15.90 -13.57 -33.23
CA PRO A 94 -15.34 -13.00 -34.44
C PRO A 94 -16.04 -11.68 -34.82
N ASP A 95 -15.26 -10.69 -35.28
CA ASP A 95 -15.72 -9.38 -35.75
C ASP A 95 -16.34 -8.42 -34.71
N ILE A 96 -16.30 -8.75 -33.41
CA ILE A 96 -16.58 -7.80 -32.34
C ILE A 96 -15.27 -7.08 -31.94
N PRO A 97 -15.26 -5.73 -31.83
CA PRO A 97 -14.10 -4.98 -31.41
C PRO A 97 -13.57 -5.43 -30.04
N ILE A 98 -12.24 -5.36 -29.88
CA ILE A 98 -11.58 -5.53 -28.58
C ILE A 98 -12.11 -4.46 -27.63
N ALA A 99 -12.62 -4.88 -26.47
CA ALA A 99 -12.95 -3.95 -25.41
C ALA A 99 -11.66 -3.49 -24.72
N VAL A 100 -11.54 -2.19 -24.46
CA VAL A 100 -10.43 -1.61 -23.71
C VAL A 100 -10.97 -1.12 -22.39
N ILE A 101 -10.40 -1.62 -21.30
CA ILE A 101 -10.63 -1.12 -19.94
C ILE A 101 -9.37 -0.36 -19.53
N GLU A 102 -9.54 0.80 -18.90
CA GLU A 102 -8.42 1.54 -18.31
C GLU A 102 -8.15 1.00 -16.90
N GLY A 103 -6.92 0.55 -16.66
CA GLY A 103 -6.41 0.23 -15.33
C GLY A 103 -5.52 1.35 -14.82
N CYS A 104 -5.30 1.41 -13.50
CA CYS A 104 -4.57 2.51 -12.89
C CYS A 104 -3.75 2.08 -11.66
N ASN A 105 -2.43 2.04 -11.79
CA ASN A 105 -1.58 1.92 -10.61
C ASN A 105 -1.55 3.25 -9.84
N VAL A 106 -1.47 3.20 -8.52
CA VAL A 106 -1.23 4.38 -7.67
C VAL A 106 0.18 4.32 -7.11
N ILE A 107 1.01 5.30 -7.47
CA ILE A 107 2.45 5.30 -7.19
C ILE A 107 2.85 6.57 -6.46
N GLY A 108 3.40 6.41 -5.27
CA GLY A 108 3.99 7.49 -4.46
C GLY A 108 5.49 7.29 -4.27
N ILE A 109 6.24 8.40 -4.27
CA ILE A 109 7.71 8.38 -4.22
C ILE A 109 8.20 8.99 -2.91
N LEU A 110 9.09 8.28 -2.22
CA LEU A 110 9.86 8.82 -1.10
C LEU A 110 11.31 9.01 -1.54
N PRO A 111 11.77 10.25 -1.82
CA PRO A 111 13.12 10.50 -2.28
C PRO A 111 14.20 10.01 -1.31
N GLY A 112 15.24 9.38 -1.85
CA GLY A 112 16.39 8.96 -1.07
C GLY A 112 17.21 10.14 -0.55
N THR A 113 17.74 10.00 0.67
CA THR A 113 18.52 11.05 1.35
C THR A 113 19.99 11.10 0.91
N HIS A 114 20.53 10.01 0.38
CA HIS A 114 21.94 9.93 0.04
C HIS A 114 22.23 10.49 -1.38
N PRO A 115 23.25 11.34 -1.58
CA PRO A 115 23.51 12.01 -2.87
C PRO A 115 23.61 11.09 -4.09
N VAL A 116 24.22 9.91 -3.91
CA VAL A 116 24.38 8.89 -4.97
C VAL A 116 23.24 7.86 -4.96
N LEU A 117 23.00 7.18 -3.83
CA LEU A 117 22.04 6.07 -3.73
C LEU A 117 20.59 6.47 -3.96
N LYS A 118 20.22 7.75 -3.87
CA LYS A 118 18.87 8.22 -4.22
C LYS A 118 18.45 7.92 -5.67
N ASN A 119 19.41 7.62 -6.54
CA ASN A 119 19.14 7.21 -7.93
C ASN A 119 18.98 5.68 -8.08
N GLU A 120 19.01 4.94 -6.97
CA GLU A 120 18.65 3.52 -6.90
C GLU A 120 17.29 3.39 -6.21
N PHE A 121 16.49 2.45 -6.67
CA PHE A 121 15.09 2.32 -6.27
C PHE A 121 14.85 1.02 -5.52
N VAL A 122 14.06 1.10 -4.45
CA VAL A 122 13.43 -0.06 -3.82
C VAL A 122 11.93 0.10 -4.02
N VAL A 123 11.30 -0.87 -4.67
CA VAL A 123 9.85 -0.89 -4.84
C VAL A 123 9.24 -1.65 -3.67
N ILE A 124 8.23 -1.07 -3.02
CA ILE A 124 7.37 -1.78 -2.08
C ILE A 124 5.98 -1.74 -2.71
N GLY A 125 5.38 -2.91 -2.92
CA GLY A 125 4.11 -3.01 -3.62
C GLY A 125 3.10 -3.87 -2.91
N ALA A 126 1.84 -3.58 -3.17
CA ALA A 126 0.66 -4.38 -2.84
C ALA A 126 -0.34 -4.19 -3.98
N HIS A 127 -1.22 -5.15 -4.25
CA HIS A 127 -2.32 -4.88 -5.17
C HIS A 127 -3.55 -4.42 -4.39
N TYR A 128 -4.33 -3.53 -4.98
CA TYR A 128 -5.52 -2.96 -4.34
C TYR A 128 -6.82 -3.41 -5.01
N ASP A 129 -6.76 -3.95 -6.23
CA ASP A 129 -7.91 -4.56 -6.88
C ASP A 129 -8.33 -5.85 -6.16
N HIS A 130 -9.56 -6.30 -6.44
CA HIS A 130 -9.99 -7.64 -6.07
C HIS A 130 -11.04 -8.18 -7.05
N LEU A 131 -11.66 -9.33 -6.73
CA LEU A 131 -12.50 -10.09 -7.66
C LEU A 131 -13.89 -9.48 -7.96
N GLY A 132 -14.30 -8.43 -7.24
CA GLY A 132 -15.63 -7.83 -7.42
C GLY A 132 -16.77 -8.68 -6.84
N LEU A 133 -17.83 -8.87 -7.64
CA LEU A 133 -19.00 -9.64 -7.24
C LEU A 133 -18.88 -11.13 -7.62
N ALA A 134 -19.22 -12.00 -6.69
CA ALA A 134 -19.33 -13.43 -6.89
C ALA A 134 -20.45 -13.76 -7.88
N ALA A 135 -20.08 -14.21 -9.08
CA ALA A 135 -21.03 -14.66 -10.10
C ALA A 135 -21.82 -15.90 -9.60
N GLY A 136 -23.01 -15.67 -9.05
CA GLY A 136 -23.97 -16.71 -8.68
C GLY A 136 -23.69 -17.45 -7.36
N ARG A 137 -22.59 -17.16 -6.65
CA ARG A 137 -22.41 -17.61 -5.27
C ARG A 137 -22.94 -16.53 -4.32
N ILE A 138 -24.15 -16.76 -3.84
CA ILE A 138 -24.71 -16.02 -2.72
C ILE A 138 -24.55 -16.94 -1.51
N ALA A 139 -23.43 -16.83 -0.81
CA ALA A 139 -23.27 -17.49 0.49
C ALA A 139 -23.95 -16.58 1.52
N ASP A 140 -24.99 -17.06 2.20
CA ASP A 140 -25.70 -16.33 3.26
C ASP A 140 -26.27 -14.95 2.87
N GLY A 141 -26.47 -14.68 1.57
CA GLY A 141 -26.96 -13.38 1.07
C GLY A 141 -25.86 -12.44 0.60
N ASP A 142 -24.60 -12.77 0.85
CA ASP A 142 -23.43 -11.99 0.46
C ASP A 142 -22.88 -12.48 -0.88
N SER A 143 -22.51 -11.52 -1.73
CA SER A 143 -21.95 -11.75 -3.06
C SER A 143 -20.74 -10.88 -3.33
N ILE A 144 -20.21 -10.16 -2.33
CA ILE A 144 -19.05 -9.29 -2.52
C ILE A 144 -17.80 -10.06 -2.12
N TYR A 145 -16.80 -10.09 -3.00
CA TYR A 145 -15.46 -10.43 -2.57
C TYR A 145 -14.82 -9.16 -2.02
N ASN A 146 -14.89 -8.96 -0.70
CA ASN A 146 -14.38 -7.75 -0.06
C ASN A 146 -12.85 -7.68 -0.01
N GLY A 147 -12.15 -8.81 -0.04
CA GLY A 147 -10.69 -8.82 -0.14
C GLY A 147 -9.97 -8.19 1.04
N ALA A 148 -10.41 -8.50 2.26
CA ALA A 148 -9.85 -7.92 3.47
C ALA A 148 -8.40 -8.35 3.72
N ASP A 149 -8.12 -9.65 3.57
CA ASP A 149 -6.75 -10.15 3.63
C ASP A 149 -6.06 -10.03 2.26
N ASP A 150 -6.79 -10.38 1.20
CA ASP A 150 -6.36 -10.36 -0.21
C ASP A 150 -7.06 -9.23 -1.00
N ASN A 151 -6.49 -8.04 -1.15
CA ASN A 151 -5.23 -7.60 -0.54
C ASN A 151 -5.32 -6.19 0.08
N ALA A 152 -6.48 -5.90 0.70
CA ALA A 152 -6.62 -4.71 1.52
C ALA A 152 -5.61 -4.69 2.69
N SER A 153 -5.19 -5.86 3.20
CA SER A 153 -4.18 -5.97 4.26
C SER A 153 -2.80 -5.49 3.84
N GLY A 154 -2.32 -5.92 2.65
CA GLY A 154 -1.05 -5.49 2.09
C GLY A 154 -1.07 -4.02 1.71
N THR A 155 -2.18 -3.56 1.12
CA THR A 155 -2.37 -2.13 0.77
C THR A 155 -2.41 -1.24 2.02
N ALA A 156 -3.06 -1.67 3.10
CA ALA A 156 -3.06 -0.96 4.37
C ALA A 156 -1.64 -0.84 4.96
N LEU A 157 -0.86 -1.92 4.93
CA LEU A 157 0.53 -1.89 5.39
C LEU A 157 1.40 -1.00 4.50
N LEU A 158 1.15 -0.98 3.18
CA LEU A 158 1.84 -0.12 2.23
C LEU A 158 1.64 1.36 2.59
N ILE A 159 0.39 1.77 2.84
CA ILE A 159 0.02 3.14 3.22
C ILE A 159 0.72 3.55 4.53
N GLU A 160 0.59 2.73 5.59
CA GLU A 160 1.17 3.05 6.89
C GLU A 160 2.70 3.09 6.85
N LEU A 161 3.32 2.16 6.11
CA LEU A 161 4.78 2.13 5.97
C LEU A 161 5.30 3.38 5.25
N ALA A 162 4.55 3.91 4.28
CA ALA A 162 4.91 5.13 3.59
C ALA A 162 4.97 6.35 4.52
N GLY A 163 3.91 6.56 5.31
CA GLY A 163 3.87 7.63 6.31
C GLY A 163 4.97 7.49 7.35
N LEU A 164 5.14 6.29 7.91
CA LEU A 164 6.17 6.02 8.93
C LEU A 164 7.58 6.28 8.41
N LEU A 165 7.91 5.84 7.19
CA LEU A 165 9.24 6.08 6.61
C LEU A 165 9.47 7.56 6.29
N LYS A 166 8.44 8.30 5.87
CA LYS A 166 8.54 9.76 5.70
C LYS A 166 8.82 10.46 7.02
N GLU A 167 8.06 10.14 8.07
CA GLU A 167 8.21 10.73 9.41
C GLU A 167 9.60 10.46 10.02
N GLN A 168 10.18 9.30 9.73
CA GLN A 168 11.54 8.93 10.16
C GLN A 168 12.66 9.61 9.36
N GLY A 169 12.32 10.45 8.37
CA GLY A 169 13.29 11.18 7.55
C GLY A 169 13.75 10.43 6.30
N GLY A 170 13.09 9.33 5.94
CA GLY A 170 13.35 8.57 4.72
C GLY A 170 14.53 7.59 4.82
N LEU A 171 14.85 6.98 3.68
CA LEU A 171 15.95 6.01 3.53
C LEU A 171 17.05 6.57 2.62
N SER A 172 18.21 5.90 2.57
CA SER A 172 19.30 6.33 1.68
C SER A 172 18.95 6.21 0.20
N ARG A 173 18.15 5.20 -0.17
CA ARG A 173 17.63 4.98 -1.52
C ARG A 173 16.24 5.57 -1.65
N THR A 174 15.84 5.86 -2.88
CA THR A 174 14.45 6.24 -3.17
C THR A 174 13.57 5.01 -3.01
N VAL A 175 12.46 5.18 -2.29
CA VAL A 175 11.44 4.13 -2.14
C VAL A 175 10.26 4.49 -3.03
N VAL A 176 9.83 3.53 -3.84
CA VAL A 176 8.65 3.64 -4.69
C VAL A 176 7.56 2.78 -4.05
N PHE A 177 6.51 3.42 -3.55
CA PHE A 177 5.32 2.74 -3.05
C PHE A 177 4.35 2.59 -4.21
N ALA A 178 4.01 1.35 -4.57
CA ALA A 178 3.15 1.07 -5.72
C ALA A 178 1.96 0.21 -5.30
N ALA A 179 0.77 0.80 -5.31
CA ALA A 179 -0.47 0.04 -5.24
C ALA A 179 -0.86 -0.37 -6.68
N PHE A 180 -0.72 -1.65 -6.98
CA PHE A 180 -0.97 -2.20 -8.30
C PHE A 180 -2.45 -2.51 -8.52
N ASP A 181 -2.90 -2.28 -9.75
CA ASP A 181 -4.26 -2.62 -10.20
C ASP A 181 -4.23 -3.86 -11.11
N GLY A 182 -5.36 -4.55 -11.23
CA GLY A 182 -5.54 -5.72 -12.08
C GLY A 182 -4.60 -6.90 -11.80
N GLU A 183 -4.17 -7.10 -10.56
CA GLU A 183 -3.40 -8.28 -10.15
C GLU A 183 -4.21 -9.55 -10.38
N GLU A 184 -5.48 -9.52 -9.96
CA GLU A 184 -6.39 -10.67 -9.96
C GLU A 184 -6.84 -11.05 -11.37
N GLN A 185 -6.56 -10.18 -12.35
CA GLN A 185 -6.79 -10.42 -13.78
C GLN A 185 -5.51 -10.83 -14.52
N GLY A 186 -4.42 -11.11 -13.79
CA GLY A 186 -3.18 -11.65 -14.32
C GLY A 186 -2.01 -10.67 -14.26
N LEU A 187 -1.77 -10.06 -13.09
CA LEU A 187 -0.61 -9.20 -12.79
C LEU A 187 -0.51 -7.93 -13.66
N LEU A 188 -1.63 -7.47 -14.23
CA LEU A 188 -1.67 -6.50 -15.32
C LEU A 188 -0.96 -5.19 -14.95
N GLY A 189 -1.27 -4.61 -13.79
CA GLY A 189 -0.67 -3.36 -13.36
C GLY A 189 0.82 -3.47 -13.07
N SER A 190 1.27 -4.58 -12.48
CA SER A 190 2.70 -4.80 -12.20
C SER A 190 3.52 -5.05 -13.47
N GLU A 191 2.95 -5.72 -14.47
CA GLU A 191 3.57 -5.88 -15.79
C GLU A 191 3.68 -4.52 -16.50
N GLN A 192 2.59 -3.74 -16.50
CA GLN A 192 2.59 -2.41 -17.11
C GLN A 192 3.53 -1.44 -16.40
N PHE A 193 3.68 -1.54 -15.08
CA PHE A 193 4.66 -0.78 -14.35
C PHE A 193 6.09 -1.02 -14.86
N LEU A 194 6.45 -2.24 -15.26
CA LEU A 194 7.78 -2.50 -15.84
C LEU A 194 7.91 -1.93 -17.26
N ILE A 195 6.83 -1.97 -18.05
CA ILE A 195 6.83 -1.52 -19.45
C ILE A 195 6.95 0.01 -19.54
N ASP A 196 6.20 0.74 -18.74
CA ASP A 196 6.07 2.21 -18.82
C ASP A 196 6.51 2.94 -17.54
N SER A 197 7.43 2.31 -16.78
CA SER A 197 7.99 2.96 -15.59
C SER A 197 8.81 4.20 -15.95
N LEU A 198 8.64 5.26 -15.15
CA LEU A 198 9.62 6.35 -15.08
C LEU A 198 10.93 5.93 -14.39
N PHE A 199 10.98 4.74 -13.76
CA PHE A 199 12.16 4.22 -13.07
C PHE A 199 12.95 3.26 -13.97
N PRO A 200 14.24 3.56 -14.27
CA PRO A 200 15.08 2.64 -15.03
C PRO A 200 15.21 1.28 -14.32
N GLN A 201 14.81 0.20 -15.01
CA GLN A 201 14.77 -1.15 -14.42
C GLN A 201 16.14 -1.63 -13.91
N ASP A 202 17.24 -1.24 -14.56
CA ASP A 202 18.61 -1.56 -14.16
C ASP A 202 19.04 -0.89 -12.83
N ARG A 203 18.24 0.06 -12.34
CA ARG A 203 18.43 0.77 -11.07
C ARG A 203 17.45 0.36 -9.98
N ILE A 204 16.47 -0.49 -10.29
CA ILE A 204 15.63 -1.14 -9.28
C ILE A 204 16.48 -2.23 -8.62
N ARG A 205 16.71 -2.09 -7.31
CA ARG A 205 17.60 -2.99 -6.54
C ARG A 205 16.85 -4.09 -5.82
N ALA A 206 15.58 -3.85 -5.49
CA ALA A 206 14.69 -4.83 -4.89
C ALA A 206 13.23 -4.43 -5.14
N MET A 207 12.37 -5.44 -5.13
CA MET A 207 10.93 -5.28 -4.99
C MET A 207 10.46 -6.15 -3.81
N ILE A 208 9.67 -5.56 -2.92
CA ILE A 208 9.04 -6.24 -1.78
C ILE A 208 7.54 -6.26 -2.06
N SER A 209 6.96 -7.46 -2.15
CA SER A 209 5.51 -7.64 -2.31
C SER A 209 4.85 -7.86 -0.95
N LEU A 210 3.80 -7.10 -0.67
CA LEU A 210 2.95 -7.21 0.51
C LEU A 210 1.62 -7.79 0.07
N ASP A 211 1.40 -9.06 0.39
CA ASP A 211 0.23 -9.80 -0.06
C ASP A 211 -0.23 -10.78 1.02
N MET A 212 -1.50 -10.70 1.39
CA MET A 212 -2.14 -11.46 2.47
C MET A 212 -1.35 -11.41 3.80
N VAL A 213 -1.19 -10.20 4.34
CA VAL A 213 -0.41 -9.94 5.58
C VAL A 213 -1.29 -9.69 6.80
N GLY A 214 -2.60 -9.91 6.69
CA GLY A 214 -3.60 -9.54 7.69
C GLY A 214 -4.21 -10.71 8.46
N TYR A 215 -3.96 -11.96 8.07
CA TYR A 215 -4.53 -13.14 8.74
C TYR A 215 -3.94 -13.35 10.15
N TYR A 216 -4.80 -13.54 11.15
CA TYR A 216 -4.43 -13.81 12.54
C TYR A 216 -5.28 -14.93 13.17
#